data_AF-A0A259STU5-F1
#
_entry.id   AF-A0A259STU5-F1
#
_cell.length_a   1.000
_cell.length_b   1.000
_cell.length_c   1.000
_cell.angle_alpha   90.00
_cell.angle_beta   90.00
_cell.angle_gamma   90.00
#
_symmetry.space_group_name_H-M   'P 1'
#
loop_
_entity.id
_entity.type
_entity.pdbx_description
1 polymer ?
#
loop_
_entity_poly.entity_id
_entity_poly.type
_entity_poly.pdbx_seq_one_letter_code
_entity_poly.pdbx_strand_id
1 'polypeptide(L)'
;YTQFRGPHYETPAEVQMAKAIGGHIVGMSTALEAIAARQAGMEILGFSLITNLAAGIQKTPLSHAEVIEAGREAEPVISDLLARVIGAL
;
A
#
# COMPACT_ATOMS: atom_id res chain seq x y z
N TYR A 1 2.78 5.21 5.11
CA TYR A 1 2.63 5.01 3.65
C TYR A 1 3.31 6.17 2.95
N THR A 2 4.10 5.89 1.91
CA THR A 2 4.82 6.88 1.10
C THR A 2 4.41 6.70 -0.35
N GLN A 3 3.79 7.72 -0.94
CA GLN A 3 3.32 7.65 -2.32
C GLN A 3 4.45 7.98 -3.30
N PHE A 4 4.69 7.08 -4.24
CA PHE A 4 5.48 7.30 -5.45
C PHE A 4 4.56 7.52 -6.65
N ARG A 5 5.12 8.03 -7.76
CA ARG A 5 4.32 8.33 -8.96
C ARG A 5 3.90 7.07 -9.73
N GLY A 6 4.74 6.03 -9.77
CA GLY A 6 4.59 4.91 -10.69
C GLY A 6 4.71 5.34 -12.18
N PRO A 7 4.44 4.43 -13.14
CA PRO A 7 4.00 3.04 -12.96
C PRO A 7 5.16 2.05 -12.76
N HIS A 8 6.41 2.50 -12.85
CA HIS A 8 7.57 1.65 -12.54
C HIS A 8 7.69 1.49 -11.03
N TYR A 9 8.14 0.31 -10.59
CA TYR A 9 8.51 0.07 -9.19
C TYR A 9 9.73 0.89 -8.80
N GLU A 10 9.86 1.13 -7.50
CA GLU A 10 11.00 1.83 -6.93
C GLU A 10 12.27 0.97 -7.04
N THR A 11 13.40 1.63 -7.29
CA THR A 11 14.71 1.03 -7.17
C THR A 11 15.06 0.77 -5.70
N PRO A 12 16.02 -0.13 -5.40
CA PRO A 12 16.48 -0.34 -4.02
C PRO A 12 16.97 0.94 -3.34
N ALA A 13 17.58 1.87 -4.09
CA ALA A 13 18.01 3.16 -3.57
C ALA A 13 16.84 4.06 -3.18
N GLU A 14 15.78 4.10 -4.00
CA GLU A 14 14.55 4.84 -3.68
C GLU A 14 13.79 4.22 -2.51
N VAL A 15 13.83 2.90 -2.35
CA VAL A 15 13.30 2.21 -1.15
C VAL A 15 14.09 2.61 0.10
N GLN A 16 15.43 2.69 0.03
CA GLN A 16 16.23 3.19 1.16
C GLN A 16 15.97 4.68 1.43
N MET A 17 15.76 5.50 0.39
CA MET A 17 15.34 6.89 0.54
C MET A 17 14.00 6.96 1.28
N ALA A 18 12.99 6.19 0.85
CA ALA A 18 11.68 6.14 1.51
C ALA A 18 11.81 5.75 2.99
N LYS A 19 12.66 4.76 3.30
CA LYS A 19 12.97 4.37 4.68
C LYS A 19 13.65 5.50 5.46
N ALA A 20 14.62 6.19 4.86
CA ALA A 20 15.36 7.28 5.50
C ALA A 20 14.45 8.46 5.88
N ILE A 21 13.39 8.72 5.10
CA ILE A 21 12.37 9.73 5.42
C ILE A 21 11.24 9.22 6.33
N GLY A 22 11.38 8.02 6.91
CA GLY A 22 10.42 7.43 7.86
C GLY A 22 9.28 6.63 7.22
N GLY A 23 9.36 6.32 5.93
CA GLY A 23 8.41 5.47 5.21
C GLY A 23 8.56 3.99 5.60
N HIS A 24 7.43 3.36 5.95
CA HIS A 24 7.36 1.93 6.27
C HIS A 24 6.66 1.10 5.19
N ILE A 25 5.90 1.76 4.31
CA ILE A 25 5.09 1.17 3.24
C ILE A 25 5.19 2.12 2.06
N VAL A 26 5.41 1.60 0.85
CA VAL A 26 5.43 2.37 -0.41
C VAL A 26 4.27 1.93 -1.30
N GLY A 27 3.77 2.84 -2.14
CA GLY A 27 2.74 2.55 -3.13
C GLY A 27 2.51 3.71 -4.07
N MET A 28 1.58 3.57 -5.02
CA MET A 28 1.42 4.50 -6.15
C MET A 28 0.08 5.27 -6.15
N SER A 29 -0.65 5.30 -5.04
CA SER A 29 -2.00 5.90 -4.94
C SER A 29 -2.28 6.45 -3.53
N THR A 30 -3.54 6.63 -3.17
CA THR A 30 -4.06 6.86 -1.80
C THR A 30 -3.78 8.23 -1.19
N ALA A 31 -2.57 8.81 -1.29
CA ALA A 31 -2.28 10.04 -0.57
C ALA A 31 -3.03 11.26 -1.16
N LEU A 32 -3.21 11.30 -2.48
CA LEU A 32 -4.00 12.37 -3.11
C LEU A 32 -5.49 12.26 -2.79
N GLU A 33 -6.03 11.04 -2.76
CA GLU A 33 -7.40 10.74 -2.34
C GLU A 33 -7.60 11.14 -0.88
N ALA A 34 -6.62 10.85 -0.01
CA ALA A 34 -6.68 11.23 1.39
C ALA A 34 -6.68 12.76 1.58
N ILE A 35 -5.86 13.49 0.82
CA ILE A 35 -5.84 14.96 0.85
C ILE A 35 -7.21 15.51 0.43
N ALA A 36 -7.78 15.01 -0.67
CA ALA A 36 -9.09 15.45 -1.17
C ALA A 36 -10.22 15.15 -0.17
N ALA A 37 -10.22 13.96 0.43
CA ALA A 37 -11.21 13.57 1.44
C ALA A 37 -11.12 14.47 2.70
N ARG A 38 -9.91 14.80 3.16
CA ARG A 38 -9.73 15.76 4.27
C ARG A 38 -10.20 17.16 3.90
N GLN A 39 -9.92 17.62 2.67
CA GLN A 39 -10.42 18.91 2.17
C GLN A 39 -11.96 18.94 2.19
N ALA A 40 -12.62 17.82 1.86
CA ALA A 40 -14.07 17.68 1.90
C ALA A 40 -14.66 17.49 3.31
N GLY A 41 -13.84 17.53 4.37
CA GLY A 41 -14.29 17.37 5.76
C GLY A 41 -14.55 15.92 6.18
N MET A 42 -14.07 14.94 5.42
CA MET A 42 -14.29 13.52 5.70
C MET A 42 -13.28 12.97 6.71
N GLU A 43 -13.72 12.02 7.53
CA GLU A 43 -12.83 11.13 8.28
C GLU A 43 -12.29 10.02 7.38
N ILE A 44 -11.07 9.54 7.67
CA ILE A 44 -10.35 8.62 6.79
C ILE A 44 -9.74 7.51 7.63
N LEU A 45 -10.00 6.27 7.23
CA LEU A 45 -9.31 5.07 7.68
C LEU A 45 -8.61 4.41 6.49
N GLY A 46 -7.29 4.32 6.54
CA GLY A 46 -6.47 3.75 5.47
C GLY A 46 -6.00 2.34 5.78
N PHE A 47 -6.23 1.41 4.85
CA PHE A 47 -5.67 0.06 4.89
C PHE A 47 -4.69 -0.13 3.73
N SER A 48 -3.58 -0.82 3.99
CA SER A 48 -2.67 -1.29 2.95
C SER A 48 -2.46 -2.79 3.12
N LEU A 49 -2.77 -3.56 2.07
CA LEU A 49 -2.36 -4.95 1.99
C LEU A 49 -0.90 -5.00 1.51
N ILE A 50 -0.02 -5.59 2.31
CA ILE A 50 1.37 -5.82 1.91
C ILE A 50 1.42 -7.05 1.00
N THR A 51 1.42 -6.82 -0.30
CA THR A 51 1.43 -7.89 -1.32
C THR A 51 2.83 -8.45 -1.59
N ASN A 52 3.88 -7.68 -1.27
CA ASN A 52 5.27 -8.06 -1.47
C ASN A 52 6.20 -7.21 -0.60
N LEU A 53 7.45 -7.67 -0.41
CA LEU A 53 8.51 -6.85 0.16
C LEU A 53 9.04 -5.88 -0.89
N ALA A 54 9.50 -4.69 -0.47
CA ALA A 54 10.02 -3.69 -1.39
C ALA A 54 11.32 -4.14 -2.08
N ALA A 55 11.63 -3.54 -3.24
CA ALA A 55 12.83 -3.86 -4.01
C ALA A 55 14.11 -3.73 -3.15
N GLY A 56 15.00 -4.72 -3.25
CA GLY A 56 16.23 -4.79 -2.44
C GLY A 56 16.04 -5.34 -1.02
N ILE A 57 14.79 -5.57 -0.57
CA ILE A 57 14.50 -6.38 0.62
C ILE A 57 14.24 -7.84 0.19
N GLN A 58 13.49 -8.02 -0.89
CA GLN A 58 13.30 -9.31 -1.56
C GLN A 58 14.53 -9.66 -2.41
N LYS A 59 14.96 -10.94 -2.38
CA LYS A 59 16.08 -11.43 -3.20
C LYS A 59 15.70 -11.71 -4.66
N THR A 60 14.41 -11.86 -4.95
CA THR A 60 13.88 -12.08 -6.30
C THR A 60 13.28 -10.79 -6.89
N PRO A 61 13.24 -10.66 -8.23
CA PRO A 61 12.61 -9.50 -8.88
C PRO A 61 11.12 -9.39 -8.55
N LEU A 62 10.62 -8.16 -8.48
CA LEU A 62 9.19 -7.89 -8.29
C LEU A 62 8.39 -8.27 -9.54
N SER A 63 7.27 -8.95 -9.35
CA SER A 63 6.34 -9.31 -10.41
C SER A 63 4.93 -8.80 -10.11
N HIS A 64 4.29 -8.18 -11.10
CA HIS A 64 2.89 -7.78 -10.99
C HIS A 64 1.96 -8.98 -10.78
N ALA A 65 2.32 -10.16 -11.30
CA ALA A 65 1.54 -11.38 -11.09
C ALA A 65 1.57 -11.86 -9.63
N GLU A 66 2.72 -11.73 -8.94
CA GLU A 66 2.83 -12.06 -7.51
C GLU A 66 1.93 -11.15 -6.67
N VAL A 67 1.83 -9.88 -7.04
CA VAL A 67 0.94 -8.91 -6.37
C VAL A 67 -0.52 -9.32 -6.48
N ILE A 68 -0.95 -9.74 -7.68
CA ILE A 68 -2.33 -10.20 -7.91
C ILE A 68 -2.61 -11.48 -7.10
N GLU A 69 -1.68 -12.42 -7.07
CA GLU A 69 -1.87 -13.69 -6.37
C GLU A 69 -1.95 -13.49 -4.85
N ALA A 70 -1.02 -12.72 -4.27
CA ALA A 70 -1.08 -12.35 -2.86
C ALA A 70 -2.38 -11.60 -2.50
N GLY A 71 -2.90 -10.79 -3.44
CA GLY A 71 -4.20 -10.14 -3.32
C GLY A 71 -5.35 -11.14 -3.23
N ARG A 72 -5.37 -12.17 -4.09
CA ARG A 72 -6.39 -13.23 -4.09
C ARG A 72 -6.34 -14.08 -2.82
N GLU A 73 -5.15 -14.45 -2.37
CA GLU A 73 -4.97 -15.22 -1.14
C GLU A 73 -5.47 -14.46 0.09
N ALA A 74 -5.31 -13.14 0.11
CA ALA A 74 -5.73 -12.29 1.22
C ALA A 74 -7.20 -11.85 1.16
N GLU A 75 -7.89 -12.02 0.03
CA GLU A 75 -9.28 -11.59 -0.21
C GLU A 75 -10.26 -11.98 0.92
N PRO A 76 -10.34 -13.26 1.38
CA PRO A 76 -11.30 -13.63 2.42
C PRO A 76 -11.02 -12.95 3.77
N VAL A 77 -9.75 -12.67 4.08
CA VAL A 77 -9.36 -12.01 5.33
C VAL A 77 -9.68 -10.53 5.29
N ILE A 78 -9.39 -9.86 4.16
CA ILE A 78 -9.62 -8.43 4.00
C ILE A 78 -11.11 -8.12 3.95
N SER A 79 -11.89 -8.94 3.25
CA SER A 79 -13.34 -8.75 3.16
C SER A 79 -14.02 -8.88 4.52
N ASP A 80 -13.68 -9.90 5.33
CA ASP A 80 -14.18 -10.04 6.71
C ASP A 80 -13.76 -8.85 7.58
N LEU A 81 -12.49 -8.45 7.53
CA LEU A 81 -11.98 -7.32 8.29
C LEU A 81 -12.74 -6.03 7.96
N LEU A 82 -12.91 -5.72 6.67
CA LEU A 82 -13.63 -4.53 6.24
C LEU A 82 -15.10 -4.58 6.69
N ALA A 83 -15.78 -5.71 6.53
CA ALA A 83 -17.17 -5.86 6.96
C ALA A 83 -17.33 -5.63 8.47
N ARG A 84 -16.41 -6.16 9.28
CA ARG A 84 -16.43 -5.99 10.75
C ARG A 84 -16.11 -4.58 11.18
N VAL A 85 -15.15 -3.91 10.52
CA VAL A 85 -14.79 -2.52 10.82
C VAL A 85 -15.96 -1.61 10.49
N ILE A 86 -16.54 -1.72 9.29
CA ILE A 86 -17.68 -0.90 8.87
C ILE A 86 -18.91 -1.17 9.75
N GLY A 87 -19.17 -2.42 10.14
CA GLY A 87 -20.27 -2.75 11.03
C GLY A 87 -20.11 -2.25 12.48
N ALA A 88 -18.91 -1.81 12.87
CA ALA A 88 -18.62 -1.30 14.21
C ALA A 88 -18.53 0.24 14.28
N LEU A 89 -18.57 0.92 13.13
CA LEU A 89 -18.62 2.38 13.00
C LEU A 89 -20.08 2.85 12.98
#